data_AF-X0WQM5-F1
#
_entry.id   AF-X0WQM5-F1
#
_cell.length_a   1.000
_cell.length_b   1.000
_cell.length_c   1.000
_cell.angle_alpha   90.00
_cell.angle_beta   90.00
_cell.angle_gamma   90.00
#
_symmetry.space_group_name_H-M   'P 1'
#
loop_
_entity.id
_entity.type
_entity.pdbx_description
1 polymer ?
#
loop_
_entity_poly.entity_id
_entity_poly.type
_entity_poly.pdbx_seq_one_letter_code
_entity_poly.pdbx_strand_id
1 'polypeptide(L)'
;VRVMVDLFTPGIIELCKNHPNIYVDTAGASAGRITDLIYQLSATRVLFGSYSPRYHSGIHMKTIKWLDLSIEQKNMILGGNAERIFKGML
;
A
#
# COMPACT_ATOMS: atom_id res chain seq x y z
N VAL A 1 7.06 13.10 11.57
CA VAL A 1 7.74 12.29 10.52
C VAL A 1 6.76 11.23 10.02
N ARG A 2 6.57 11.11 8.71
CA ARG A 2 5.78 10.05 8.06
C ARG A 2 6.76 8.99 7.57
N VAL A 3 6.49 7.71 7.83
CA VAL A 3 7.39 6.61 7.47
C VAL A 3 6.65 5.64 6.58
N MET A 4 7.25 5.30 5.44
CA MET A 4 6.80 4.23 4.56
C MET A 4 7.75 3.05 4.73
N VAL A 5 7.20 1.84 4.83
CA VAL A 5 7.97 0.62 5.04
C VAL A 5 7.45 -0.48 4.13
N ASP A 6 8.36 -1.35 3.69
CA ASP A 6 8.02 -2.52 2.87
C ASP A 6 7.21 -3.55 3.69
N LEU A 7 6.22 -4.16 3.03
CA LEU A 7 5.28 -5.14 3.60
C LEU A 7 5.93 -6.42 4.17
N PHE A 8 7.12 -6.77 3.72
CA PHE A 8 7.87 -7.93 4.18
C PHE A 8 8.71 -7.63 5.44
N THR A 9 8.70 -6.40 5.94
CA THR A 9 9.35 -6.05 7.20
C THR A 9 8.72 -6.84 8.36
N PRO A 10 9.50 -7.61 9.14
CA PRO A 10 8.97 -8.38 10.26
C PRO A 10 8.22 -7.49 11.26
N GLY A 11 7.03 -7.94 11.68
CA GLY A 11 6.20 -7.21 12.65
C GLY A 11 5.54 -5.93 12.13
N ILE A 12 5.60 -5.62 10.83
CA ILE A 12 5.13 -4.34 10.30
C ILE A 12 3.64 -4.05 10.57
N ILE A 13 2.78 -5.08 10.53
CA ILE A 13 1.35 -4.93 10.81
C ILE A 13 1.13 -4.45 12.25
N GLU A 14 1.81 -5.07 13.22
CA GLU A 14 1.70 -4.69 14.63
C GLU A 14 2.24 -3.28 14.86
N LEU A 15 3.36 -2.95 14.22
CA LEU A 15 3.95 -1.62 14.30
C LEU A 15 3.00 -0.56 13.74
N CYS A 16 2.34 -0.82 12.60
CA CYS A 16 1.34 0.08 12.03
C CYS A 16 0.11 0.26 12.91
N LYS A 17 -0.33 -0.79 13.63
CA LYS A 17 -1.45 -0.69 14.58
C LYS A 17 -1.11 0.23 15.74
N ASN A 18 0.13 0.16 16.25
CA ASN A 18 0.59 0.98 17.38
C ASN A 18 1.04 2.40 16.99
N HIS A 19 1.35 2.64 15.72
CA HIS A 19 1.88 3.93 15.25
C HIS A 19 1.14 4.44 14.00
N PRO A 20 0.28 5.47 14.12
CA PRO A 20 -0.56 5.94 13.01
C PRO A 20 0.22 6.63 11.87
N ASN A 21 1.49 6.97 12.09
CA ASN A 21 2.37 7.65 11.12
C ASN A 21 3.19 6.68 10.25
N ILE A 22 2.99 5.37 10.40
CA ILE A 22 3.65 4.33 9.60
C ILE A 22 2.68 3.80 8.54
N TYR A 23 3.15 3.70 7.31
CA TYR A 23 2.39 3.24 6.16
C TYR A 23 3.15 2.13 5.43
N VAL A 24 2.43 1.29 4.69
CA VAL A 24 2.98 0.10 4.03
C VAL A 24 2.71 0.14 2.54
N ASP A 25 3.67 -0.25 1.70
CA ASP A 25 3.45 -0.33 0.25
C ASP A 25 3.22 -1.77 -0.28
N THR A 26 2.72 -1.88 -1.51
CA THR A 26 2.37 -3.17 -2.14
C THR A 26 3.47 -3.78 -3.03
N ALA A 27 4.69 -3.25 -3.02
CA ALA A 27 5.76 -3.72 -3.90
C ALA A 27 6.02 -5.22 -3.70
N GLY A 28 6.07 -5.97 -4.81
CA GLY A 28 6.33 -7.42 -4.79
C GLY A 28 5.25 -8.28 -4.13
N ALA A 29 4.16 -7.70 -3.60
CA ALA A 29 3.12 -8.43 -2.89
C ALA A 29 2.15 -9.13 -3.86
N SER A 30 1.67 -10.32 -3.46
CA SER A 30 0.60 -11.03 -4.17
C SER A 30 -0.77 -10.44 -3.85
N ALA A 31 -1.77 -10.74 -4.67
CA ALA A 31 -3.16 -10.31 -4.45
C ALA A 31 -3.67 -10.67 -3.04
N GLY A 32 -3.52 -11.93 -2.63
CA GLY A 32 -3.94 -12.38 -1.29
C GLY A 32 -3.23 -11.63 -0.16
N ARG A 33 -1.92 -11.37 -0.31
CA ARG A 33 -1.15 -10.64 0.70
C ARG A 33 -1.61 -9.18 0.83
N ILE A 34 -2.00 -8.55 -0.28
CA ILE A 34 -2.54 -7.19 -0.28
C ILE A 34 -3.93 -7.16 0.37
N THR A 35 -4.79 -8.13 0.07
CA THR A 35 -6.09 -8.28 0.73
C THR A 35 -5.95 -8.42 2.25
N ASP A 36 -5.05 -9.29 2.70
CA ASP A 36 -4.78 -9.49 4.14
C ASP A 36 -4.27 -8.20 4.80
N LEU A 37 -3.38 -7.47 4.13
CA LEU A 37 -2.86 -6.20 4.63
C LEU A 37 -3.98 -5.17 4.83
N ILE A 38 -4.86 -5.03 3.83
CA ILE A 38 -5.98 -4.09 3.88
C ILE A 38 -6.96 -4.48 4.97
N TYR A 39 -7.25 -5.78 5.14
CA TYR A 39 -8.09 -6.28 6.21
C TYR A 39 -7.52 -5.94 7.59
N GLN A 40 -6.20 -6.02 7.77
CA GLN A 40 -5.54 -5.77 9.05
C GLN A 40 -5.31 -4.29 9.39
N LEU A 41 -5.09 -3.43 8.38
CA LEU A 41 -4.65 -2.03 8.57
C LEU A 41 -5.57 -0.95 7.99
N SER A 42 -6.59 -1.32 7.21
CA SER A 42 -7.36 -0.44 6.33
C SER A 42 -6.60 0.04 5.08
N ALA A 43 -7.34 0.22 3.99
CA ALA A 43 -6.82 0.72 2.73
C ALA A 43 -6.21 2.13 2.85
N THR A 44 -6.55 2.92 3.88
CA THR A 44 -5.96 4.26 4.12
C THR A 44 -4.49 4.22 4.58
N ARG A 45 -4.01 3.04 4.96
CA ARG A 45 -2.63 2.81 5.42
C ARG A 45 -1.71 2.19 4.36
N VAL A 46 -2.25 1.90 3.17
CA VAL A 46 -1.57 1.15 2.11
C VAL A 46 -1.25 2.04 0.91
N LEU A 47 0.00 2.05 0.45
CA LEU A 47 0.44 2.75 -0.76
C LEU A 47 0.70 1.78 -1.91
N PHE A 48 0.50 2.23 -3.14
CA PHE A 48 0.96 1.47 -4.29
C PHE A 48 2.49 1.44 -4.37
N GLY A 49 3.03 0.22 -4.42
CA GLY A 49 4.44 -0.06 -4.73
C GLY A 49 4.54 -1.03 -5.90
N SER A 50 5.46 -0.77 -6.83
CA SER A 50 5.64 -1.60 -8.04
C SER A 50 6.95 -2.37 -8.10
N TYR A 51 7.93 -2.01 -7.26
CA TYR A 51 9.28 -2.54 -7.30
C TYR A 51 9.97 -2.41 -8.67
N SER A 52 9.56 -1.44 -9.48
CA SER A 52 10.24 -1.07 -10.71
C SER A 52 11.68 -0.64 -10.40
N PRO A 53 12.68 -1.01 -11.23
CA PRO A 53 12.57 -1.70 -12.52
C PRO A 53 12.57 -3.24 -12.44
N ARG A 54 12.62 -3.84 -11.24
CA ARG A 54 12.68 -5.30 -11.09
C ARG A 54 11.43 -6.00 -11.62
N TYR A 55 10.27 -5.35 -11.53
CA TYR A 55 9.01 -5.81 -12.10
C TYR A 55 8.33 -4.71 -12.93
N HIS A 56 7.56 -5.13 -13.93
CA HIS A 56 6.79 -4.21 -14.76
C HIS A 56 5.65 -3.58 -13.96
N SER A 57 5.64 -2.26 -13.83
CA SER A 57 4.65 -1.52 -13.02
C SER A 57 3.20 -1.82 -13.39
N GLY A 58 2.92 -2.00 -14.68
CA GLY A 58 1.59 -2.37 -15.18
C GLY A 58 1.05 -3.70 -14.63
N ILE A 59 1.91 -4.66 -14.26
CA ILE A 59 1.47 -5.93 -13.65
C ILE A 59 0.95 -5.66 -12.24
N HIS A 60 1.72 -4.96 -11.42
CA HIS A 60 1.32 -4.61 -10.05
C HIS A 60 0.08 -3.70 -10.02
N MET A 61 -0.01 -2.75 -10.95
CA MET A 61 -1.22 -1.92 -11.08
C MET A 61 -2.45 -2.77 -11.42
N LYS A 62 -2.31 -3.74 -12.33
CA LYS A 62 -3.39 -4.68 -12.65
C LYS A 62 -3.78 -5.50 -11.43
N THR A 63 -2.82 -5.99 -10.63
CA THR A 63 -3.11 -6.71 -9.38
C THR A 63 -4.07 -5.93 -8.49
N ILE A 64 -3.80 -4.65 -8.22
CA ILE A 64 -4.71 -3.81 -7.40
C ILE A 64 -6.08 -3.65 -8.06
N LYS A 65 -6.12 -3.41 -9.38
CA LYS A 65 -7.39 -3.20 -10.11
C LYS A 65 -8.30 -4.42 -10.09
N TRP A 66 -7.73 -5.63 -10.06
CA TRP A 66 -8.46 -6.90 -10.06
C TRP A 66 -8.88 -7.39 -8.67
N LEU A 67 -8.41 -6.77 -7.58
CA LEU A 67 -8.87 -7.12 -6.23
C LEU A 67 -10.36 -6.80 -6.06
N ASP A 68 -11.03 -7.59 -5.21
CA ASP A 68 -12.39 -7.33 -4.76
C ASP A 68 -12.38 -6.25 -3.67
N LEU A 69 -12.21 -5.01 -4.12
CA LEU A 69 -12.18 -3.79 -3.32
C LEU A 69 -13.13 -2.77 -3.92
N SER A 70 -13.66 -1.87 -3.09
CA SER A 70 -14.44 -0.76 -3.59
C SER A 70 -13.58 0.14 -4.51
N ILE A 71 -14.24 0.88 -5.40
CA ILE A 71 -13.54 1.81 -6.30
C ILE A 71 -12.75 2.87 -5.51
N GLU A 72 -13.29 3.31 -4.37
CA GLU A 72 -12.65 4.25 -3.46
C GLU A 72 -11.37 3.65 -2.86
N GLN A 73 -11.42 2.40 -2.39
CA GLN A 73 -10.25 1.72 -1.85
C GLN A 73 -9.16 1.55 -2.92
N LYS A 74 -9.53 1.19 -4.16
CA LYS A 74 -8.59 1.09 -5.27
C LYS A 74 -7.92 2.43 -5.57
N ASN A 75 -8.69 3.51 -5.65
CA ASN A 75 -8.19 4.85 -5.93
C ASN A 75 -7.28 5.38 -4.82
N MET A 76 -7.61 5.09 -3.57
CA MET A 76 -6.76 5.40 -2.43
C MET A 76 -5.39 4.73 -2.56
N ILE A 77 -5.35 3.42 -2.82
CA ILE A 77 -4.09 2.67 -2.91
C ILE A 77 -3.28 3.11 -4.13
N LEU A 78 -3.92 3.25 -5.30
CA LEU A 78 -3.25 3.57 -6.57
C LEU A 78 -2.69 4.99 -6.66
N GLY A 79 -3.00 5.88 -5.73
CA GLY A 79 -2.40 7.21 -5.70
C GLY A 79 -2.96 8.14 -4.63
N GLY A 80 -4.23 8.03 -4.27
CA GLY A 80 -4.86 8.97 -3.33
C GLY A 80 -4.20 9.03 -1.95
N ASN A 81 -3.67 7.91 -1.47
CA ASN A 81 -2.91 7.86 -0.23
C ASN A 81 -1.56 8.56 -0.37
N ALA A 82 -0.84 8.32 -1.46
CA ALA A 82 0.43 9.00 -1.72
C ALA A 82 0.22 10.51 -1.81
N GLU A 83 -0.79 10.97 -2.54
CA GLU A 83 -1.16 12.38 -2.62
C GLU A 83 -1.44 12.98 -1.24
N ARG A 84 -2.30 12.33 -0.43
CA ARG A 84 -2.62 12.77 0.94
C ARG A 84 -1.39 12.79 1.86
N ILE A 85 -0.51 11.80 1.75
CA ILE A 85 0.63 11.58 2.64
C ILE A 85 1.83 12.45 2.26
N PHE A 86 1.99 12.80 0.99
CA PHE A 86 3.13 13.60 0.51
C PHE A 86 2.73 15.02 0.10
N LYS A 87 1.47 15.41 0.32
CA LYS A 87 1.00 16.79 0.08
C LYS A 87 1.95 17.81 0.73
N GLY A 88 2.41 18.76 -0.07
CA GLY A 88 3.33 19.83 0.35
C GLY A 88 4.80 19.41 0.45
N MET A 89 5.15 18.18 0.07
CA MET A 89 6.53 17.69 -0.07
C MET A 89 6.95 17.47 -1.53
N LEU A 90 5.98 17.42 -2.44
CA LEU A 90 6.10 17.37 -3.89
C LEU A 90 5.56 18.68 -4.45
#